data_AF-A0A2V5QD14-F1
#
_entry.id   AF-A0A2V5QD14-F1
#
_cell.length_a   1.000
_cell.length_b   1.000
_cell.length_c   1.000
_cell.angle_alpha   90.00
_cell.angle_beta   90.00
_cell.angle_gamma   90.00
#
_symmetry.space_group_name_H-M   'P 1'
#
loop_
_entity.id
_entity.type
_entity.pdbx_description
1 polymer ?
#
loop_
_entity_poly.entity_id
_entity_poly.type
_entity_poly.pdbx_seq_one_letter_code
_entity_poly.pdbx_strand_id
1 'polypeptide(L)'
;VEGHDVLLIDDLTETAGTLTSAAELLKKRGALKIYAGVSHAVLVDMAVQRLQKSKIAELVTTNSTPVRTVEGFKTTVLCVSELLGEGIKRIHNDESVSSLFNIENATNGKTS
;
A
#
# COMPACT_ATOMS: atom_id res chain seq x y z
N VAL A 1 14.18 -9.03 12.32
CA VAL A 1 12.82 -8.43 12.48
C VAL A 1 12.47 -8.20 13.94
N GLU A 2 13.03 -8.97 14.87
CA GLU A 2 12.90 -8.73 16.30
C GLU A 2 13.24 -7.27 16.67
N GLY A 3 12.36 -6.62 17.42
CA GLY A 3 12.55 -5.24 17.88
C GLY A 3 12.36 -4.16 16.81
N HIS A 4 11.87 -4.51 15.60
CA HIS A 4 11.69 -3.56 14.50
C HIS A 4 10.26 -3.53 13.99
N ASP A 5 9.86 -2.38 13.44
CA ASP A 5 8.68 -2.26 12.60
C ASP A 5 8.97 -2.87 11.21
N VAL A 6 7.96 -3.50 10.61
CA VAL A 6 8.09 -4.21 9.33
C VAL A 6 7.04 -3.71 8.34
N LEU A 7 7.47 -3.46 7.11
CA LEU A 7 6.59 -3.15 5.98
C LEU A 7 6.60 -4.32 4.99
N LEU A 8 5.46 -4.97 4.84
CA LEU A 8 5.20 -5.94 3.78
C LEU A 8 4.86 -5.18 2.50
N ILE A 9 5.48 -5.54 1.39
CA ILE A 9 5.21 -4.94 0.07
C ILE A 9 4.73 -6.04 -0.87
N ASP A 10 3.66 -5.75 -1.61
CA ASP A 10 3.13 -6.60 -2.67
C ASP A 10 2.59 -5.71 -3.81
N ASP A 11 2.44 -6.25 -5.01
CA ASP A 11 1.83 -5.51 -6.12
C ASP A 11 0.30 -5.63 -6.10
N LEU A 12 -0.22 -6.82 -5.80
CA LEU A 12 -1.65 -7.15 -5.85
C LEU A 12 -2.05 -8.02 -4.65
N THR A 13 -3.23 -7.77 -4.09
CA THR A 13 -3.84 -8.71 -3.13
C THR A 13 -5.33 -8.86 -3.35
N GLU A 14 -5.80 -10.10 -3.35
CA GLU A 14 -7.22 -10.42 -3.47
C GLU A 14 -7.78 -10.97 -2.16
N THR A 15 -7.17 -12.04 -1.64
CA THR A 15 -7.66 -12.76 -0.45
C THR A 15 -6.93 -12.37 0.84
N ALA A 16 -5.90 -11.52 0.77
CA ALA A 16 -4.99 -11.18 1.87
C ALA A 16 -4.32 -12.36 2.61
N GLY A 17 -4.39 -13.59 2.07
CA GLY A 17 -3.89 -14.79 2.74
C GLY A 17 -2.39 -14.77 2.98
N THR A 18 -1.61 -14.42 1.96
CA THR A 18 -0.15 -14.31 2.03
C THR A 18 0.28 -13.24 3.02
N LEU A 19 -0.30 -12.04 2.93
CA LEU A 19 0.01 -10.90 3.81
C LEU A 19 -0.24 -11.24 5.29
N THR A 20 -1.41 -11.80 5.59
CA THR A 20 -1.79 -12.11 6.98
C THR A 20 -0.97 -13.27 7.55
N SER A 21 -0.64 -14.28 6.75
CA SER A 21 0.25 -15.37 7.16
C SER A 21 1.68 -14.89 7.41
N ALA A 22 2.21 -14.02 6.54
CA ALA A 22 3.52 -13.40 6.72
C ALA A 22 3.54 -12.53 7.98
N ALA A 23 2.51 -11.73 8.21
CA ALA A 23 2.40 -10.90 9.39
C ALA A 23 2.39 -11.73 10.70
N GLU A 24 1.68 -12.86 10.72
CA GLU A 24 1.68 -13.76 11.87
C GLU A 24 3.09 -14.34 12.14
N LEU A 25 3.80 -14.78 11.09
CA LEU A 25 5.17 -15.28 11.23
C LEU A 25 6.14 -14.20 11.72
N LEU A 26 6.05 -12.99 11.17
CA LEU A 26 6.87 -11.85 11.58
C LEU A 26 6.61 -11.46 13.02
N LYS A 27 5.35 -11.48 13.45
CA LYS A 27 4.97 -11.17 14.83
C LYS A 27 5.56 -12.18 15.81
N LYS A 28 5.51 -13.48 15.48
CA LYS A 28 6.16 -14.56 16.26
C LYS A 28 7.68 -14.40 16.36
N ARG A 29 8.30 -13.77 15.37
CA ARG A 29 9.74 -13.47 15.34
C ARG A 29 10.10 -12.12 15.99
N GLY A 30 9.17 -11.52 16.76
CA GLY A 30 9.44 -10.32 17.56
C GLY A 30 9.28 -8.98 16.84
N ALA A 31 8.60 -8.93 15.69
CA ALA A 31 8.28 -7.65 15.05
C ALA A 31 7.38 -6.77 15.95
N LEU A 32 7.65 -5.46 15.98
CA LEU A 32 6.90 -4.48 16.79
C LEU A 32 5.55 -4.16 16.14
N LYS A 33 5.55 -3.39 15.05
CA LYS A 33 4.37 -3.16 14.20
C LYS A 33 4.60 -3.69 12.79
N ILE A 34 3.52 -4.11 12.14
CA ILE A 34 3.55 -4.66 10.79
C ILE A 34 2.59 -3.86 9.93
N TYR A 35 3.07 -3.31 8.82
CA TYR A 35 2.30 -2.57 7.84
C TYR A 35 2.29 -3.36 6.53
N ALA A 36 1.28 -3.14 5.69
CA ALA A 36 1.24 -3.69 4.34
C ALA A 36 1.06 -2.56 3.33
N GLY A 37 1.91 -2.51 2.30
CA GLY A 37 1.77 -1.65 1.13
C GLY A 37 1.46 -2.52 -0.08
N VAL A 38 0.31 -2.30 -0.71
CA VAL A 38 -0.13 -3.06 -1.90
C VAL A 38 -0.59 -2.11 -2.97
N SER A 39 -0.02 -2.16 -4.18
CA SER A 39 -0.44 -1.25 -5.25
C SER A 39 -1.91 -1.43 -5.61
N HIS A 40 -2.36 -2.68 -5.76
CA HIS A 40 -3.70 -3.06 -6.20
C HIS A 40 -4.40 -3.93 -5.14
N ALA A 41 -5.34 -3.37 -4.39
CA ALA A 41 -6.11 -4.13 -3.40
C ALA A 41 -7.50 -4.50 -3.94
N VAL A 42 -7.64 -5.73 -4.44
CA VAL A 42 -8.89 -6.29 -4.98
C VAL A 42 -9.57 -7.14 -3.91
N LEU A 43 -9.93 -6.52 -2.78
CA LEU A 43 -10.33 -7.23 -1.57
C LEU A 43 -11.69 -7.93 -1.70
N VAL A 44 -11.68 -9.25 -1.76
CA VAL A 44 -12.90 -10.08 -1.64
C VAL A 44 -13.34 -10.23 -0.18
N ASP A 45 -14.55 -10.73 0.05
CA ASP A 45 -15.17 -10.79 1.39
C ASP A 45 -14.30 -11.50 2.43
N MET A 46 -13.63 -12.56 2.03
CA MET A 46 -12.71 -13.30 2.91
C MET A 46 -11.51 -12.47 3.34
N ALA A 47 -11.03 -11.55 2.49
CA ALA A 47 -9.90 -10.69 2.80
C ALA A 47 -10.24 -9.71 3.92
N VAL A 48 -11.46 -9.17 3.95
CA VAL A 48 -11.98 -8.31 5.02
C VAL A 48 -11.82 -9.00 6.38
N GLN A 49 -12.33 -10.23 6.50
CA GLN A 49 -12.26 -11.00 7.74
C GLN A 49 -10.82 -11.34 8.14
N ARG A 50 -9.95 -11.62 7.16
CA ARG A 50 -8.53 -11.93 7.40
C ARG A 50 -7.79 -10.70 7.91
N LEU A 51 -7.97 -9.55 7.27
CA LEU A 51 -7.32 -8.29 7.66
C LEU A 51 -7.73 -7.87 9.08
N GLN A 52 -9.03 -7.91 9.39
CA GLN A 52 -9.56 -7.61 10.73
C GLN A 52 -8.96 -8.47 11.84
N LYS A 53 -8.66 -9.74 11.55
CA LYS A 53 -8.08 -10.69 12.53
C LYS A 53 -6.56 -10.77 12.49
N SER A 54 -5.91 -10.04 11.58
CA SER A 54 -4.48 -10.16 11.32
C SER A 54 -3.62 -9.41 12.34
N LYS A 55 -2.29 -9.56 12.21
CA LYS A 55 -1.29 -8.76 12.93
C LYS A 55 -0.85 -7.51 12.17
N ILE A 56 -1.51 -7.18 11.06
CA ILE A 56 -1.25 -5.98 10.28
C ILE A 56 -1.92 -4.80 10.97
N ALA A 57 -1.17 -3.73 11.20
CA ALA A 57 -1.66 -2.51 11.83
C ALA A 57 -2.40 -1.61 10.82
N GLU A 58 -1.96 -1.62 9.56
CA GLU A 58 -2.52 -0.79 8.49
C GLU A 58 -2.19 -1.38 7.12
N LEU A 59 -3.17 -1.31 6.21
CA LEU A 59 -2.99 -1.52 4.78
C LEU A 59 -2.95 -0.16 4.07
N VAL A 60 -1.84 0.14 3.42
CA VAL A 60 -1.71 1.24 2.46
C VAL A 60 -1.91 0.66 1.07
N THR A 61 -2.88 1.19 0.34
CA THR A 61 -3.16 0.81 -1.05
C THR A 61 -3.33 2.03 -1.93
N THR A 62 -3.44 1.84 -3.25
CA THR A 62 -3.86 2.92 -4.16
C THR A 62 -5.32 2.78 -4.58
N ASN A 63 -5.87 3.80 -5.23
CA ASN A 63 -7.17 3.77 -5.92
C ASN A 63 -7.09 3.28 -7.38
N SER A 64 -6.07 2.50 -7.73
CA SER A 64 -5.92 1.87 -9.06
C SER A 64 -6.95 0.77 -9.34
N THR A 65 -7.59 0.24 -8.30
CA THR A 65 -8.72 -0.70 -8.35
C THR A 65 -9.90 -0.15 -7.54
N PRO A 66 -11.14 -0.64 -7.73
CA PRO A 66 -12.26 -0.26 -6.88
C PRO A 66 -11.91 -0.44 -5.40
N VAL A 67 -11.93 0.67 -4.67
CA VAL A 67 -11.47 0.72 -3.29
C VAL A 67 -12.53 0.10 -2.39
N ARG A 68 -12.11 -0.84 -1.55
CA ARG A 68 -12.93 -1.41 -0.49
C ARG A 68 -12.33 -1.06 0.87
N THR A 69 -13.10 -0.35 1.69
CA THR A 69 -12.73 -0.11 3.09
C THR A 69 -13.09 -1.32 3.94
N VAL A 70 -12.26 -1.58 4.96
CA VAL A 70 -12.45 -2.68 5.91
C VAL A 70 -12.82 -2.06 7.25
N GLU A 71 -14.06 -2.26 7.70
CA GLU A 71 -14.51 -1.74 9.00
C GLU A 71 -13.64 -2.29 10.14
N GLY A 72 -13.28 -1.44 11.11
CA GLY A 72 -12.43 -1.84 12.24
C GLY A 72 -10.97 -2.13 11.87
N PHE A 73 -10.54 -1.87 10.64
CA PHE A 73 -9.16 -2.06 10.19
C PHE A 73 -8.67 -0.83 9.44
N LYS A 74 -7.48 -0.33 9.81
CA LYS A 74 -6.95 0.90 9.22
C LYS A 74 -6.54 0.64 7.76
N THR A 75 -7.23 1.32 6.85
CA THR A 75 -6.92 1.30 5.41
C THR A 75 -6.65 2.71 4.94
N THR A 76 -5.46 2.96 4.39
CA THR A 76 -5.08 4.22 3.78
C THR A 76 -5.03 4.04 2.27
N VAL A 77 -5.67 4.95 1.54
CA VAL A 77 -5.80 4.88 0.08
C VAL A 77 -5.11 6.09 -0.54
N LEU A 78 -4.07 5.83 -1.32
CA LEU A 78 -3.30 6.83 -2.04
C LEU A 78 -3.88 7.01 -3.45
N CYS A 79 -4.04 8.27 -3.86
CA CYS A 79 -4.55 8.57 -5.19
C CYS A 79 -3.44 8.42 -6.24
N VAL A 80 -3.69 7.70 -7.32
CA VAL A 80 -2.78 7.58 -8.48
C VAL A 80 -3.22 8.42 -9.69
N SER A 81 -4.32 9.18 -9.57
CA SER A 81 -4.89 9.93 -10.71
C SER A 81 -3.93 10.97 -11.27
N GLU A 82 -3.12 11.61 -10.41
CA GLU A 82 -2.13 12.60 -10.84
C GLU A 82 -1.03 11.96 -11.70
N LEU A 83 -0.48 10.83 -11.24
CA LEU A 83 0.54 10.07 -11.99
C LEU A 83 -0.01 9.57 -13.33
N LEU A 84 -1.24 9.04 -13.34
CA LEU A 84 -1.89 8.58 -14.57
C LEU A 84 -2.19 9.73 -15.53
N GLY A 85 -2.70 10.85 -15.02
CA GLY A 85 -3.03 12.04 -15.83
C GLY A 85 -1.79 12.65 -16.48
N GLU A 86 -0.69 12.77 -15.74
CA GLU A 86 0.58 13.26 -16.28
C GLU A 86 1.20 12.27 -17.28
N GLY A 87 1.03 10.95 -17.07
CA GLY A 87 1.40 9.93 -18.06
C GLY A 87 0.66 10.10 -19.39
N ILE A 88 -0.65 10.29 -19.34
CA ILE A 88 -1.49 10.55 -20.53
C ILE A 88 -1.04 11.82 -21.25
N LYS A 89 -0.85 12.92 -20.50
CA LYS A 89 -0.43 14.22 -21.05
C LYS A 89 0.91 14.13 -21.76
N ARG A 90 1.89 13.44 -21.17
CA ARG A 90 3.22 13.27 -21.78
C ARG A 90 3.19 12.47 -23.06
N ILE A 91 2.45 11.36 -23.07
CA ILE A 91 2.25 10.55 -24.28
C ILE A 91 1.59 11.39 -25.38
N HIS A 92 0.60 12.21 -25.02
CA HIS A 92 -0.09 13.08 -25.98
C HIS A 92 0.85 14.15 -26.58
N ASN A 93 1.77 14.68 -25.77
CA ASN A 93 2.69 15.74 -26.15
C ASN A 93 4.05 15.25 -26.69
N ASP A 94 4.24 13.94 -26.85
CA ASP A 94 5.54 13.31 -27.18
C ASP A 94 6.68 13.70 -26.21
N GLU A 95 6.31 13.91 -24.94
CA GLU A 95 7.22 14.21 -23.84
C GLU A 95 7.72 12.91 -23.18
N SER A 96 8.91 12.97 -22.56
CA SER A 96 9.47 11.81 -21.86
C SER A 96 8.59 11.37 -20.68
N VAL A 97 8.06 10.15 -20.73
CA VAL A 97 7.35 9.52 -19.60
C VAL A 97 8.33 9.17 -18.48
N SER A 98 9.58 8.84 -18.79
CA SER A 98 10.58 8.42 -17.79
C SER A 98 10.83 9.46 -16.71
N SER A 99 10.66 10.76 -17.01
CA SER A 99 10.77 11.82 -16.00
C SER A 99 9.69 11.82 -14.92
N LEU A 100 8.58 11.07 -15.10
CA LEU A 100 7.59 10.84 -14.02
C LEU A 100 8.16 10.07 -12.83
N PHE A 101 9.21 9.29 -13.06
CA PHE A 101 9.83 8.45 -12.05
C PHE A 101 11.05 9.12 -11.39
N ASN A 102 11.35 10.36 -11.75
CA ASN A 102 12.31 11.19 -11.04
C ASN A 102 11.65 11.72 -9.76
N ILE A 103 11.64 10.88 -8.73
CA ILE A 103 11.16 11.26 -7.40
C ILE A 103 12.23 12.18 -6.77
N GLU A 104 12.02 13.49 -6.84
CA GLU A 104 12.74 14.41 -5.95
C GLU A 104 12.21 14.21 -4.54
N ASN A 105 13.12 13.91 -3.59
CA ASN A 105 12.75 13.66 -2.20
C ASN A 105 11.90 14.82 -1.66
N ALA A 106 10.64 14.53 -1.32
CA ALA A 106 9.77 15.43 -0.58
C ALA A 106 10.24 15.54 0.88
N THR A 107 11.42 16.15 1.07
CA THR A 107 11.90 16.65 2.37
C THR A 107 12.28 18.12 2.20
N ASN A 108 11.29 18.97 1.96
CA ASN A 108 11.36 20.36 2.37
C ASN A 108 10.33 20.56 3.48
N GLY A 109 10.76 20.22 4.69
CA GLY A 109 10.06 20.61 5.91
C GLY A 109 9.92 22.13 5.94
N LYS A 110 8.70 22.61 5.72
CA LYS A 110 8.28 23.93 6.22
C LYS A 110 7.79 23.73 7.65
N THR A 111 8.72 23.90 8.60
CA THR A 111 8.36 24.39 9.93
C THR A 111 7.85 25.82 9.77
N SER A 112 6.61 26.06 10.19
CA SER A 112 6.15 27.34 10.71
C SER A 112 5.64 27.08 12.12
#